data_AF-A0A1V5X7M6-F1
#
_entry.id   AF-A0A1V5X7M6-F1
#
_cell.length_a   1.000
_cell.length_b   1.000
_cell.length_c   1.000
_cell.angle_alpha   90.00
_cell.angle_beta   90.00
_cell.angle_gamma   90.00
#
_symmetry.space_group_name_H-M   'P 1'
#
loop_
_entity.id
_entity.type
_entity.pdbx_description
1 polymer ?
#
loop_
_entity_poly.entity_id
_entity_poly.type
_entity_poly.pdbx_seq_one_letter_code
_entity_poly.pdbx_strand_id
1 'polypeptide(L)' 'MAFSDTLDVGRISNIFKGPDGYYIIKLEAKKGGKQKSLSELWDDIKRGLTFLKQQQRIEELIGKLSRDAKIEIYEGEIK' A
#
# COMPACT_ATOMS: atom_id res chain seq x y z
N MET A 1 -12.88 1.46 -0.15
CA MET A 1 -12.29 1.48 1.20
C MET A 1 -13.45 1.40 2.19
N ALA A 2 -13.47 0.39 3.08
CA ALA A 2 -14.60 0.12 3.98
C ALA A 2 -14.77 1.20 5.07
N PHE A 3 -13.66 1.78 5.52
CA PHE A 3 -13.65 2.86 6.50
C PHE A 3 -13.21 4.14 5.81
N SER A 4 -14.10 5.11 5.74
CA SER A 4 -13.76 6.51 5.50
C SER A 4 -13.81 7.22 6.85
N ASP A 5 -12.83 8.06 7.15
CA ASP A 5 -12.83 8.88 8.38
C ASP A 5 -14.01 9.88 8.41
N THR A 6 -14.78 9.95 7.31
CA THR A 6 -16.00 10.74 7.11
C THR A 6 -17.30 10.04 7.53
N LEU A 7 -17.26 8.78 7.97
CA LEU A 7 -18.48 8.09 8.43
C LEU A 7 -18.73 8.44 9.90
N ASP A 8 -19.76 9.25 10.16
CA ASP A 8 -20.16 9.62 11.51
C ASP A 8 -20.86 8.44 12.23
N VAL A 9 -20.79 8.44 13.56
CA VAL A 9 -21.49 7.46 14.39
C VAL A 9 -22.99 7.52 14.08
N GLY A 10 -23.60 6.35 13.87
CA GLY A 10 -25.00 6.18 13.49
C GLY A 10 -25.26 6.17 11.98
N ARG A 11 -24.27 6.52 11.13
CA ARG A 11 -24.44 6.52 9.67
C ARG A 11 -24.12 5.18 9.02
N ILE A 12 -24.78 4.96 7.88
CA ILE A 12 -24.64 3.78 7.03
C ILE A 12 -23.75 4.13 5.83
N SER A 13 -22.83 3.24 5.45
CA SER A 13 -21.97 3.41 4.28
C SER A 13 -22.74 3.22 2.97
N ASN A 14 -22.18 3.72 1.87
CA ASN A 14 -22.55 3.23 0.55
C ASN A 14 -22.15 1.74 0.40
N ILE A 15 -22.76 1.05 -0.57
CA ILE A 15 -22.40 -0.33 -0.92
C ILE A 15 -20.97 -0.34 -1.46
N PHE A 16 -20.12 -1.23 -0.95
CA PHE A 16 -18.77 -1.46 -1.47
C PHE A 16 -18.45 -2.93 -1.63
N LYS A 17 -17.55 -3.26 -2.55
CA LYS A 17 -17.07 -4.63 -2.78
C LYS A 17 -15.97 -4.98 -1.77
N GLY A 18 -16.12 -6.13 -1.12
CA GLY A 18 -15.11 -6.76 -0.27
C GLY A 18 -14.76 -8.17 -0.78
N PRO A 19 -13.99 -8.94 0.00
CA PRO A 19 -13.47 -10.25 -0.42
C PRO A 19 -14.57 -11.25 -0.83
N ASP A 20 -15.67 -11.31 -0.07
CA ASP A 20 -16.72 -12.33 -0.28
C ASP A 20 -18.00 -11.75 -0.92
N GLY A 21 -17.97 -10.51 -1.42
CA GLY A 21 -19.13 -9.91 -2.08
C GLY A 21 -19.31 -8.41 -1.81
N TYR A 22 -20.55 -7.99 -1.63
CA TYR A 22 -20.93 -6.60 -1.40
C TYR A 22 -21.35 -6.38 0.05
N TYR A 23 -20.88 -5.28 0.64
CA TYR A 23 -21.06 -4.97 2.06
C TYR A 23 -21.71 -3.60 2.22
N ILE A 24 -22.54 -3.49 3.26
CA ILE A 24 -23.07 -2.24 3.82
C ILE A 24 -22.75 -2.27 5.31
N ILE A 25 -22.13 -1.22 5.83
CA ILE A 25 -21.77 -1.14 7.24
C ILE A 25 -22.46 0.05 7.91
N LYS A 26 -22.86 -0.12 9.17
CA LYS A 26 -23.32 0.98 10.04
C LYS A 26 -22.30 1.19 11.15
N LEU A 27 -21.87 2.44 11.36
CA LEU A 27 -20.92 2.75 12.42
C LEU A 27 -21.66 2.93 13.76
N GLU A 28 -21.64 1.92 14.62
CA GLU A 28 -22.34 2.00 15.93
C GLU A 28 -21.58 2.85 16.96
N ALA A 29 -20.25 2.83 16.93
CA ALA A 29 -19.43 3.64 17.83
C ALA A 29 -18.03 3.88 17.23
N LYS A 30 -17.46 5.06 17.50
CA LYS A 30 -16.05 5.37 17.20
C LYS A 30 -15.30 5.45 18.53
N LYS A 31 -14.50 4.43 18.83
CA LYS A 31 -13.55 4.52 19.96
C LYS A 31 -12.40 5.42 19.51
N GLY A 32 -12.31 6.61 20.11
CA GLY A 32 -11.16 7.47 19.88
C GLY A 32 -9.85 6.75 20.25
N GLY A 33 -8.80 7.01 19.48
CA GLY A 33 -7.42 6.71 19.85
C GLY A 33 -6.68 8.02 20.10
N LYS A 34 -5.65 7.99 20.96
CA LYS A 34 -4.70 9.11 21.01
C LYS A 34 -3.96 9.12 19.67
N GLN A 35 -3.97 10.26 18.98
CA GLN A 35 -3.10 10.41 17.81
C GLN A 35 -1.66 10.23 18.28
N LYS A 36 -0.98 9.22 17.73
CA LYS A 36 0.42 9.00 18.04
C LYS A 36 1.22 10.22 17.57
N SER A 37 2.16 10.66 18.39
CA SER A 37 3.06 11.73 18.01
C SER A 37 3.98 11.28 16.87
N LEU A 38 4.58 12.25 16.18
CA LEU A 38 5.62 11.95 15.20
C LEU A 38 6.79 11.19 15.85
N SER A 39 7.17 11.53 17.08
CA SER A 39 8.25 10.85 17.80
C SER A 39 7.93 9.39 18.09
N GLU A 40 6.69 9.06 18.44
CA GLU A 40 6.23 7.68 18.68
C GLU A 40 6.24 6.83 17.40
N LEU A 41 6.10 7.47 16.23
CA LEU A 41 6.03 6.81 14.92
C LEU A 41 7.30 6.95 14.08
N TRP A 42 8.30 7.71 14.55
CA TRP A 42 9.44 8.13 13.74
C TRP A 42 10.18 6.94 13.13
N ASP A 43 10.46 5.92 13.94
CA ASP A 43 11.20 4.75 13.50
C ASP A 43 10.38 3.87 12.55
N ASP A 44 9.07 3.74 12.78
CA ASP A 44 8.16 3.03 11.87
C ASP A 44 8.11 3.71 10.50
N ILE A 45 7.93 5.03 10.49
CA ILE A 45 7.90 5.84 9.26
C ILE A 45 9.24 5.72 8.54
N LYS A 46 10.35 5.87 9.26
CA LYS A 46 11.70 5.77 8.68
C LYS A 46 11.94 4.39 8.07
N ARG A 47 11.55 3.31 8.74
CA ARG A 47 11.67 1.95 8.20
C ARG A 47 10.85 1.77 6.92
N GLY A 48 9.58 2.19 6.94
CA GLY A 48 8.70 2.08 5.77
C GLY A 48 9.24 2.86 4.56
N LEU A 49 9.67 4.11 4.78
CA LEU A 49 10.25 4.93 3.71
C LEU A 49 11.59 4.38 3.20
N THR A 50 12.41 3.80 4.09
CA THR A 50 13.68 3.18 3.70
C THR A 50 13.43 2.00 2.79
N PHE A 51 12.50 1.12 3.15
CA PHE A 51 12.12 -0.03 2.33
C PHE A 51 11.64 0.39 0.93
N LEU A 52 10.72 1.35 0.85
CA LEU A 52 10.20 1.85 -0.43
C LEU A 52 11.30 2.42 -1.32
N LYS A 53 12.20 3.24 -0.75
CA LYS A 53 13.32 3.81 -1.50
C LYS A 53 14.32 2.76 -1.95
N GLN A 54 14.57 1.73 -1.14
CA GLN A 54 15.44 0.61 -1.51
C GLN A 54 14.87 -0.17 -2.70
N GLN A 55 13.56 -0.49 -2.68
CA GLN A 55 12.91 -1.16 -3.80
C GLN A 55 13.00 -0.32 -5.09
N GLN A 56 12.64 0.96 -5.01
CA GLN A 56 12.75 1.87 -6.14
C GLN A 56 14.18 1.93 -6.70
N ARG A 57 15.18 2.00 -5.81
CA ARG A 57 16.58 2.06 -6.22
C ARG A 57 17.04 0.78 -6.92
N ILE A 58 16.59 -0.38 -6.46
CA ILE A 58 16.90 -1.67 -7.10
C ILE A 58 16.31 -1.70 -8.52
N GLU A 59 15.05 -1.31 -8.69
CA GLU A 59 14.40 -1.27 -10.00
C GLU A 59 15.12 -0.30 -10.96
N GLU A 60 15.49 0.87 -10.48
CA GLU A 60 16.28 1.84 -11.26
C GLU A 60 17.64 1.27 -11.69
N LEU A 61 18.33 0.57 -10.79
CA LEU A 61 19.63 -0.03 -11.07
C LEU A 61 19.51 -1.19 -12.06
N ILE A 62 18.52 -2.07 -11.90
CA ILE A 62 18.22 -3.15 -12.85
C ILE A 62 17.94 -2.54 -14.22
N GLY A 63 17.04 -1.55 -14.29
CA GLY A 63 16.70 -0.89 -15.55
C GLY A 63 17.91 -0.20 -16.19
N LYS A 64 18.81 0.38 -15.40
CA LYS A 64 20.06 0.97 -15.91
C LYS A 64 21.00 -0.10 -16.43
N LEU A 65 21.27 -1.15 -15.65
CA LEU A 65 22.16 -2.24 -16.05
C LEU A 65 21.65 -2.97 -17.29
N SER A 66 20.34 -3.22 -17.39
CA SER A 66 19.74 -3.84 -18.58
C SER A 66 19.84 -2.98 -19.83
N ARG A 67 19.82 -1.64 -19.71
CA ARG A 67 20.02 -0.73 -20.85
C ARG A 67 21.49 -0.63 -21.26
N ASP A 68 22.38 -0.55 -20.28
CA ASP A 68 23.82 -0.41 -20.51
C ASP A 68 24.44 -1.73 -20.99
N ALA A 69 23.90 -2.86 -20.57
CA ALA A 69 24.25 -4.17 -21.10
C ALA A 69 23.58 -4.37 -22.47
N LYS A 70 24.36 -4.75 -23.49
CA LYS A 70 23.85 -5.20 -24.78
C LYS A 70 23.19 -6.58 -24.64
N ILE A 71 22.03 -6.65 -23.99
CA ILE A 71 21.30 -7.89 -23.78
C ILE A 71 20.54 -8.22 -25.07
N GLU A 72 20.99 -9.24 -25.78
CA GLU A 72 20.28 -9.84 -26.90
C GLU A 72 19.40 -10.98 -26.36
N ILE A 73 18.07 -10.81 -26.41
CA ILE A 73 17.11 -11.82 -25.97
C ILE A 73 16.75 -12.69 -27.17
N TYR A 74 17.12 -13.98 -27.11
CA TYR A 74 16.73 -14.97 -28.11
C TYR A 74 15.56 -15.79 -27.56
N GLU A 75 14.37 -15.63 -28.14
CA GLU A 75 13.21 -16.46 -27.83
C GLU A 75 13.32 -17.80 -28.56
N GLY A 76 13.52 -18.88 -27.80
CA GLY A 76 13.46 -20.26 -28.28
C GLY A 76 12.94 -21.16 -27.18
N GLU A 77 12.25 -22.25 -27.56
CA GLU A 77 11.80 -23.27 -26.60
C GLU A 77 13.01 -23.86 -25.88
N ILE A 78 13.07 -23.68 -24.55
CA ILE A 78 13.98 -24.44 -23.70
C ILE A 78 13.45 -25.89 -23.70
N LYS A 79 14.11 -26.77 -24.45
CA LYS A 79 13.81 -28.21 -24.47
C LYS A 79 14.27 -28.91 -23.20
#